data_AF-A0A2G9XH92-F1
#
_entry.id   AF-A0A2G9XH92-F1
#
_cell.length_a   1.000
_cell.length_b   1.000
_cell.length_c   1.000
_cell.angle_alpha   90.00
_cell.angle_beta   90.00
_cell.angle_gamma   90.00
#
_symmetry.space_group_name_H-M   'P 1'
#
loop_
_entity.id
_entity.type
_entity.pdbx_description
1 polymer ?
#
loop_
_entity_poly.entity_id
_entity_poly.type
_entity_poly.pdbx_seq_one_letter_code
_entity_poly.pdbx_strand_id
1 'polypeptide(L)'
;LPRVDGVIKAAGEAKFTADMVLPRMLYGKILRSPYPHAKILNIDTSKAKRLLGVKAVITGKDTLGIKYGSIDVPQYPADKNPLAIDRVRYIGDEVAAVAAIDED
;
A
#
# COMPACT_ATOMS: atom_id res chain seq x y z
N LEU A 1 27.72 7.13 27.04
CA LEU A 1 26.56 8.07 27.01
C LEU A 1 25.28 7.27 26.76
N PRO A 2 24.15 7.64 27.39
CA PRO A 2 22.85 7.08 27.02
C PRO A 2 22.44 7.53 25.61
N ARG A 3 21.52 6.80 24.97
CA ARG A 3 20.97 7.18 23.66
C ARG A 3 20.21 8.50 23.77
N VAL A 4 20.44 9.42 22.84
CA VAL A 4 19.84 10.77 22.79
C VAL A 4 18.30 10.70 22.79
N ASP A 5 17.74 9.72 22.09
CA ASP A 5 16.30 9.50 21.94
C ASP A 5 15.72 8.48 22.93
N GLY A 6 16.52 7.99 23.88
CA GLY A 6 16.15 6.85 24.74
C GLY A 6 14.98 7.16 25.68
N VAL A 7 15.01 8.32 26.34
CA VAL A 7 14.00 8.70 27.34
C VAL A 7 12.63 8.90 26.69
N ILE A 8 12.57 9.69 25.62
CA ILE A 8 11.29 10.00 24.94
C ILE A 8 10.65 8.76 24.31
N LYS A 9 11.45 7.79 23.84
CA LYS A 9 10.94 6.52 23.33
C LYS A 9 10.39 5.64 24.45
N ALA A 10 11.10 5.53 25.57
CA ALA A 10 10.67 4.76 26.72
C ALA A 10 9.41 5.36 27.39
N ALA A 11 9.24 6.68 27.32
CA ALA A 11 8.08 7.40 27.83
C ALA A 11 6.86 7.40 26.90
N GLY A 12 6.98 6.91 25.65
CA GLY A 12 5.90 6.99 24.65
C GLY A 12 5.65 8.40 24.10
N GLU A 13 6.60 9.32 24.30
CA GLU A 13 6.51 10.71 23.84
C GLU A 13 7.07 10.90 22.42
N ALA A 14 7.91 9.96 21.98
CA ALA A 14 8.44 9.95 20.62
C ALA A 14 7.29 9.81 19.61
N LYS A 15 7.18 10.78 18.69
CA LYS A 15 6.22 10.74 17.59
C LYS A 15 6.78 9.98 16.40
N PHE A 16 6.04 8.99 15.93
CA PHE A 16 6.28 8.24 14.71
C PHE A 16 5.24 8.58 13.65
N THR A 17 5.43 8.07 12.44
CA THR A 17 4.54 8.35 11.30
C THR A 17 3.09 7.95 11.57
N ALA A 18 2.86 6.88 12.33
CA ALA A 18 1.51 6.44 12.71
C ALA A 18 0.83 7.36 13.74
N ASP A 19 1.59 8.20 14.47
CA ASP A 19 1.04 9.15 15.45
C ASP A 19 0.66 10.49 14.81
N MET A 20 0.94 10.66 13.51
CA MET A 20 0.70 11.90 12.79
C MET A 20 -0.74 11.94 12.27
N VAL A 21 -1.42 13.06 12.50
CA VAL A 21 -2.73 13.36 11.91
C VAL A 21 -2.62 14.65 11.11
N LEU A 22 -3.02 14.59 9.84
CA LEU A 22 -2.99 15.72 8.92
C LEU A 22 -4.40 16.15 8.51
N PRO A 23 -4.65 17.44 8.27
CA PRO A 23 -5.92 17.90 7.73
C PRO A 23 -6.25 17.19 6.40
N ARG A 24 -7.46 16.62 6.31
CA ARG A 24 -7.95 15.87 5.14
C ARG A 24 -7.15 14.59 4.83
N MET A 25 -6.48 14.00 5.82
CA MET A 25 -5.85 12.69 5.69
C MET A 25 -6.87 11.61 5.30
N LEU A 26 -6.45 10.67 4.47
CA LEU A 26 -7.21 9.48 4.13
C LEU A 26 -6.48 8.24 4.67
N TYR A 27 -7.25 7.20 4.95
CA TYR A 27 -6.76 5.89 5.35
C TYR A 27 -6.66 5.01 4.12
N GLY A 28 -5.47 4.44 3.91
CA GLY A 28 -5.19 3.53 2.80
C GLY A 28 -5.21 2.07 3.25
N LYS A 29 -5.91 1.20 2.51
CA LYS A 29 -5.84 -0.26 2.70
C LYS A 29 -5.52 -0.96 1.39
N ILE A 30 -4.65 -1.96 1.45
CA ILE A 30 -4.20 -2.74 0.30
C ILE A 30 -4.84 -4.12 0.34
N LEU A 31 -5.51 -4.49 -0.76
CA LEU A 31 -5.97 -5.85 -0.99
C LEU A 31 -4.80 -6.68 -1.52
N ARG A 32 -4.54 -7.81 -0.87
CA ARG A 32 -3.44 -8.72 -1.19
C ARG A 32 -3.95 -10.06 -1.70
N SER A 33 -3.17 -10.67 -2.57
CA SER A 33 -3.46 -11.98 -3.16
C SER A 33 -3.49 -13.08 -2.09
N PRO A 34 -4.54 -13.92 -2.04
CA PRO A 34 -4.51 -15.15 -1.26
C PRO A 34 -3.82 -16.31 -1.99
N TYR A 35 -3.42 -16.13 -3.25
CA TYR A 35 -2.88 -17.19 -4.11
C TYR A 35 -1.36 -17.06 -4.27
N PRO A 36 -0.61 -18.18 -4.25
CA PRO A 36 0.83 -18.19 -4.44
C PRO A 36 1.24 -17.85 -5.88
N HIS A 37 0.44 -18.17 -6.89
CA HIS A 37 0.65 -17.70 -8.26
C HIS A 37 -0.65 -17.89 -9.04
N ALA A 38 -1.18 -16.81 -9.64
CA ALA A 38 -2.44 -16.87 -10.37
C ALA A 38 -2.55 -15.75 -11.40
N LYS A 39 -3.24 -15.99 -12.52
CA LYS A 39 -3.57 -14.95 -13.49
C LYS A 39 -4.74 -14.12 -12.95
N ILE A 40 -4.63 -12.79 -13.04
CA ILE A 40 -5.72 -11.88 -12.71
C ILE A 40 -6.62 -11.80 -13.94
N LEU A 41 -7.80 -12.42 -13.85
CA LEU A 41 -8.79 -12.36 -14.93
C LEU A 41 -9.63 -11.09 -14.85
N ASN A 42 -10.05 -10.72 -13.64
CA ASN A 42 -10.86 -9.54 -13.40
C ASN A 42 -10.71 -9.05 -11.95
N ILE A 43 -10.80 -7.74 -11.74
CA ILE A 43 -10.94 -7.10 -10.43
C ILE A 43 -12.16 -6.18 -10.51
N ASP A 44 -13.27 -6.58 -9.87
CA ASP A 44 -14.46 -5.74 -9.78
C ASP A 44 -14.34 -4.75 -8.61
N THR A 45 -14.22 -3.47 -8.94
CA THR A 45 -14.12 -2.37 -7.97
C THR A 45 -15.47 -1.73 -7.62
N SER A 46 -16.56 -2.19 -8.24
CA SER A 46 -17.86 -1.52 -8.21
C SER A 46 -18.44 -1.38 -6.80
N LYS A 47 -18.29 -2.43 -5.96
CA LYS A 47 -18.77 -2.40 -4.57
C LYS A 47 -17.99 -1.40 -3.72
N ALA A 48 -16.67 -1.43 -3.80
CA ALA A 48 -15.80 -0.54 -3.03
C ALA A 48 -16.04 0.93 -3.40
N LYS A 49 -16.20 1.25 -4.69
CA LYS A 49 -16.48 2.61 -5.17
C LYS A 49 -17.82 3.17 -4.70
N ARG A 50 -18.77 2.32 -4.28
CA ARG A 50 -20.09 2.74 -3.79
C ARG A 50 -20.15 2.95 -2.27
N LEU A 51 -19.12 2.54 -1.53
CA LEU A 51 -19.11 2.74 -0.09
C LEU A 51 -18.99 4.23 0.24
N LEU A 52 -19.76 4.68 1.22
CA LEU A 52 -19.65 6.03 1.72
C LEU A 52 -18.25 6.25 2.31
N GLY A 53 -17.67 7.43 2.12
CA GLY A 53 -16.34 7.75 2.65
C GLY A 53 -15.18 7.33 1.75
N VAL A 54 -15.34 6.34 0.88
CA VAL A 54 -14.32 5.97 -0.12
C VAL A 54 -14.10 7.12 -1.10
N LYS A 55 -12.83 7.53 -1.25
CA LYS A 55 -12.41 8.62 -2.15
C LYS A 55 -11.65 8.11 -3.38
N ALA A 56 -10.99 6.96 -3.27
CA ALA A 56 -10.31 6.34 -4.39
C ALA A 56 -10.29 4.81 -4.25
N VAL A 57 -10.40 4.13 -5.40
CA VAL A 57 -10.11 2.70 -5.54
C VAL A 57 -9.23 2.54 -6.76
N ILE A 58 -8.05 1.96 -6.58
CA ILE A 58 -7.04 1.78 -7.63
C ILE A 58 -6.67 0.30 -7.80
N THR A 59 -6.22 -0.03 -9.00
CA THR A 59 -5.76 -1.36 -9.43
C THR A 59 -4.43 -1.23 -10.18
N GLY A 60 -3.84 -2.34 -10.61
CA GLY A 60 -2.67 -2.34 -11.50
C GLY A 60 -2.81 -1.44 -12.74
N LYS A 61 -4.04 -1.20 -13.23
CA LYS A 61 -4.31 -0.33 -14.39
C LYS A 61 -4.01 1.15 -14.12
N ASP A 62 -4.04 1.57 -12.86
CA ASP A 62 -3.85 2.96 -12.45
C ASP A 62 -2.37 3.31 -12.19
N THR A 63 -1.45 2.34 -12.37
CA THR A 63 -0.01 2.48 -12.07
C THR A 63 0.83 3.10 -13.19
N LEU A 64 0.20 3.44 -14.32
CA LEU A 64 0.87 3.97 -15.52
C LEU A 64 1.99 3.07 -16.09
N GLY A 65 2.08 1.80 -15.65
CA GLY A 65 3.16 0.90 -16.02
C GLY A 65 4.51 1.25 -15.38
N ILE A 66 4.53 2.15 -14.41
CA ILE A 66 5.75 2.51 -13.67
C ILE A 66 6.10 1.33 -12.76
N LYS A 67 7.32 0.82 -12.94
CA LYS A 67 7.86 -0.26 -12.12
C LYS A 67 8.67 0.31 -10.96
N TYR A 68 8.81 -0.48 -9.90
CA TYR A 68 9.65 -0.18 -8.76
C TYR A 68 10.48 -1.41 -8.36
N GLY A 69 11.56 -1.17 -7.64
CA GLY A 69 12.41 -2.18 -7.03
C GLY A 69 12.87 -1.72 -5.66
N SER A 70 13.17 -2.65 -4.76
CA SER A 70 13.75 -2.33 -3.45
C SER A 70 15.13 -1.68 -3.57
N ILE A 71 15.83 -2.02 -4.65
CA ILE A 71 17.09 -1.44 -5.08
C ILE A 71 16.88 -1.18 -6.57
N ASP A 72 17.13 0.04 -7.05
CA ASP A 72 17.04 0.39 -8.46
C ASP A 72 18.42 0.79 -8.97
N VAL A 73 19.20 -0.24 -9.33
CA VAL A 73 20.56 -0.10 -9.88
C VAL A 73 20.68 -1.01 -11.11
N PRO A 74 21.63 -0.80 -12.03
CA PRO A 74 21.72 -1.59 -13.26
C PRO A 74 21.75 -3.12 -13.05
N GLN A 75 22.28 -3.59 -11.92
CA GLN A 75 22.33 -5.01 -11.56
C GLN A 75 21.01 -5.56 -11.02
N TYR A 76 20.16 -4.69 -10.48
CA TYR A 76 18.84 -4.99 -9.91
C TYR A 76 17.84 -3.94 -10.42
N PRO A 77 17.43 -4.02 -11.69
CA PRO A 77 16.49 -3.05 -12.24
C PRO A 77 15.12 -3.19 -11.56
N ALA A 78 14.39 -2.08 -11.46
CA ALA A 78 12.99 -2.09 -11.05
C ALA A 78 12.12 -3.02 -11.93
N ASP A 79 11.72 -4.17 -11.38
CA ASP A 79 10.99 -5.22 -12.10
C ASP A 79 9.58 -5.49 -11.56
N LYS A 80 9.19 -4.86 -10.44
CA LYS A 80 7.88 -5.03 -9.81
C LYS A 80 6.90 -3.94 -10.20
N ASN A 81 5.63 -4.31 -10.35
CA ASN A 81 4.56 -3.33 -10.45
C ASN A 81 4.07 -2.97 -9.04
N PRO A 82 3.73 -1.71 -8.73
CA PRO A 82 3.18 -1.32 -7.43
C PRO A 82 1.93 -2.10 -7.03
N LEU A 83 1.09 -2.43 -8.02
CA LEU A 83 -0.05 -3.34 -7.91
C LEU A 83 0.01 -4.30 -9.10
N ALA A 84 -0.27 -5.58 -8.86
CA ALA A 84 -0.25 -6.62 -9.88
C ALA A 84 -1.23 -6.30 -11.03
N ILE A 85 -0.76 -6.50 -12.27
CA ILE A 85 -1.52 -6.17 -13.50
C ILE A 85 -2.07 -7.44 -14.15
N ASP A 86 -1.20 -8.39 -14.48
CA ASP A 86 -1.55 -9.59 -15.26
C ASP A 86 -1.67 -10.85 -14.39
N ARG A 87 -0.80 -10.97 -13.39
CA ARG A 87 -0.72 -12.12 -12.49
C ARG A 87 -0.10 -11.72 -11.16
N VAL A 88 -0.47 -12.48 -10.14
CA VAL A 88 0.15 -12.48 -8.82
C VAL A 88 1.22 -13.56 -8.77
N ARG A 89 2.28 -13.33 -8.00
CA ARG A 89 3.48 -14.21 -7.94
C ARG A 89 3.73 -14.84 -6.58
N TYR A 90 3.00 -14.44 -5.54
CA TYR A 90 3.09 -14.99 -4.19
C TYR A 90 1.85 -14.63 -3.35
N ILE A 91 1.64 -15.35 -2.24
CA ILE A 91 0.63 -14.98 -1.25
C ILE A 91 1.06 -13.67 -0.62
N GLY A 92 0.20 -12.66 -0.67
CA GLY A 92 0.51 -11.33 -0.21
C GLY A 92 0.76 -10.32 -1.32
N ASP A 93 0.91 -10.74 -2.59
CA ASP A 93 1.15 -9.83 -3.72
C ASP A 93 0.01 -8.80 -3.83
N GLU A 94 0.34 -7.51 -3.94
CA GLU A 94 -0.64 -6.42 -3.93
C GLU A 94 -1.47 -6.40 -5.22
N VAL A 95 -2.81 -6.36 -5.13
CA VAL A 95 -3.69 -6.43 -6.32
C VAL A 95 -4.54 -5.17 -6.53
N ALA A 96 -4.95 -4.52 -5.45
CA ALA A 96 -5.76 -3.31 -5.46
C ALA A 96 -5.57 -2.53 -4.17
N ALA A 97 -5.95 -1.26 -4.15
CA ALA A 97 -5.95 -0.45 -2.94
C ALA A 97 -7.16 0.49 -2.89
N VAL A 98 -7.55 0.86 -1.67
CA VAL A 98 -8.61 1.83 -1.39
C VAL A 98 -8.06 2.95 -0.53
N ALA A 99 -8.62 4.15 -0.70
CA ALA A 99 -8.41 5.29 0.20
C ALA A 99 -9.77 5.85 0.66
N ALA A 100 -9.96 5.98 1.97
CA ALA A 100 -11.22 6.39 2.61
C ALA A 100 -10.99 7.43 3.73
N ILE A 101 -12.06 8.06 4.20
CA ILE A 101 -12.01 9.10 5.25
C ILE A 101 -11.90 8.54 6.67
N ASP A 102 -12.13 7.25 6.83
CA ASP A 102 -12.07 6.46 8.05
C ASP A 102 -11.30 5.16 7.77
N GLU A 103 -10.84 4.51 8.85
CA GLU A 103 -10.11 3.25 8.74
C GLU A 103 -11.02 2.04 8.50
N ASP A 104 -12.26 2.09 9.00
CA ASP A 104 -13.18 0.94 9.08
C ASP A 104 -14.27 0.91 7.99
#